data_AF-A0A7X9BD43-F1
#
_entry.id   AF-A0A7X9BD43-F1
#
_cell.length_a   1.000
_cell.length_b   1.000
_cell.length_c   1.000
_cell.angle_alpha   90.00
_cell.angle_beta   90.00
_cell.angle_gamma   90.00
#
_symmetry.space_group_name_H-M   'P 1'
#
loop_
_entity.id
_entity.type
_entity.pdbx_description
1 polymer ?
#
loop_
_entity_poly.entity_id
_entity_poly.type
_entity_poly.pdbx_seq_one_letter_code
_entity_poly.pdbx_strand_id
1 'polypeptide(L)' 'MKQTRLNRGLSQIQAAEEIGIHPSTLSRVERGKSMDKNTRSLLSKWLRREY' A
#
# COMPACT_ATOMS: atom_id res chain seq x y z
N MET A 1 -3.63 2.58 6.00
CA MET A 1 -2.64 2.43 4.91
C MET A 1 -1.62 3.57 4.95
N LYS A 2 -1.96 4.81 4.55
CA LYS A 2 -1.02 5.95 4.55
C LYS A 2 -0.29 6.11 5.90
N GLN A 3 -1.04 6.08 7.01
CA GLN A 3 -0.45 6.15 8.35
C GLN A 3 0.52 5.00 8.62
N THR A 4 0.14 3.76 8.32
CA THR A 4 1.00 2.58 8.46
C THR A 4 2.29 2.71 7.66
N ARG A 5 2.21 3.19 6.42
CA ARG A 5 3.40 3.46 5.58
C ARG A 5 4.32 4.49 6.23
N LEU A 6 3.77 5.60 6.73
CA LEU A 6 4.53 6.66 7.38
C LEU A 6 5.16 6.18 8.70
N ASN A 7 4.44 5.37 9.48
CA ASN A 7 4.96 4.78 10.72
C ASN A 7 6.15 3.84 10.44
N ARG A 8 6.16 3.18 9.27
CA ARG A 8 7.29 2.37 8.80
C ARG A 8 8.41 3.19 8.15
N GLY A 9 8.29 4.52 8.08
CA GLY A 9 9.28 5.41 7.47
C GLY A 9 9.40 5.29 5.94
N LEU A 10 8.42 4.68 5.28
CA LEU A 10 8.51 4.36 3.86
C LEU A 10 7.99 5.50 2.97
N SER A 11 8.72 5.77 1.89
CA SER A 11 8.17 6.54 0.77
C SER A 11 7.06 5.76 0.06
N GLN A 12 6.28 6.47 -0.75
CA GLN A 12 5.21 5.84 -1.52
C GLN A 12 5.76 4.88 -2.59
N ILE A 13 6.97 5.11 -3.11
CA ILE A 13 7.59 4.21 -4.09
C ILE A 13 8.02 2.91 -3.39
N GLN A 14 8.76 3.02 -2.29
CA GLN A 14 9.24 1.86 -1.52
C GLN A 14 8.08 0.97 -1.05
N ALA A 15 7.01 1.57 -0.52
CA ALA A 15 5.85 0.79 -0.10
C ALA A 15 5.13 0.10 -1.28
N ALA A 16 5.08 0.74 -2.44
CA ALA A 16 4.49 0.13 -3.64
C ALA A 16 5.32 -1.06 -4.13
N GLU A 17 6.65 -0.94 -4.11
CA GLU A 17 7.59 -2.03 -4.41
C GLU A 17 7.43 -3.20 -3.43
N GLU A 18 7.34 -2.93 -2.12
CA GLU A 18 7.11 -3.98 -1.12
C GLU A 18 5.78 -4.70 -1.28
N ILE A 19 4.74 -4.00 -1.72
CA ILE A 19 3.40 -4.56 -1.96
C ILE A 19 3.34 -5.29 -3.31
N GLY A 20 4.23 -4.96 -4.25
CA GLY A 20 4.19 -5.46 -5.63
C GLY A 20 3.14 -4.78 -6.50
N ILE A 21 2.93 -3.46 -6.33
CA ILE A 21 2.00 -2.66 -7.14
C ILE A 21 2.68 -1.41 -7.71
N HIS A 22 2.08 -0.79 -8.71
CA HIS A 22 2.61 0.46 -9.25
C HIS A 22 2.44 1.64 -8.26
N PRO A 23 3.41 2.57 -8.12
CA PRO A 23 3.30 3.71 -7.20
C PRO A 23 2.08 4.60 -7.44
N SER A 24 1.62 4.74 -8.69
CA SER A 24 0.40 5.48 -9.03
C SER A 24 -0.87 4.78 -8.53
N THR A 25 -0.90 3.44 -8.51
CA THR A 25 -1.97 2.65 -7.90
C THR A 25 -1.98 2.95 -6.40
N LEU A 26 -0.82 2.91 -5.74
CA LEU A 26 -0.75 3.22 -4.32
C LEU A 26 -1.21 4.67 -4.01
N SER A 27 -0.83 5.64 -4.85
CA SER A 27 -1.28 7.04 -4.71
C SER A 27 -2.80 7.16 -4.75
N ARG A 28 -3.46 6.45 -5.66
CA ARG A 28 -4.92 6.46 -5.82
C ARG A 28 -5.58 5.85 -4.57
N VAL A 29 -5.03 4.74 -4.09
CA VAL A 29 -5.50 4.04 -2.88
C VAL A 29 -5.40 4.95 -1.66
N GLU A 30 -4.27 5.62 -1.44
CA GLU A 30 -4.08 6.52 -0.30
C GLU A 30 -5.03 7.73 -0.34
N ARG A 31 -5.48 8.12 -1.54
CA ARG A 31 -6.51 9.16 -1.75
C ARG A 31 -7.95 8.62 -1.69
N GLY A 32 -8.15 7.37 -1.26
CA GLY A 32 -9.47 6.77 -1.10
C GLY A 32 -10.15 6.33 -2.39
N LYS A 33 -9.43 6.22 -3.51
CA LYS A 33 -10.00 5.70 -4.76
C LYS A 33 -10.17 4.18 -4.68
N SER A 34 -11.16 3.67 -5.41
CA SER A 34 -11.40 2.24 -5.54
C SER A 34 -10.19 1.52 -6.18
N MET A 35 -10.00 0.28 -5.76
CA MET A 35 -8.97 -0.64 -6.22
C MET A 35 -9.60 -1.97 -6.60
N ASP A 36 -8.93 -2.74 -7.45
CA ASP A 36 -9.35 -4.10 -7.76
C ASP A 36 -9.15 -5.06 -6.56
N LYS A 37 -9.73 -6.26 -6.66
CA LYS A 37 -9.68 -7.27 -5.60
C LYS A 37 -8.26 -7.76 -5.32
N ASN A 38 -7.40 -7.83 -6.33
CA ASN A 38 -6.02 -8.29 -6.18
C ASN A 38 -5.19 -7.29 -5.39
N THR A 39 -5.24 -6.01 -5.78
CA THR A 39 -4.61 -4.90 -5.07
C THR A 39 -5.06 -4.85 -3.60
N ARG A 40 -6.36 -5.03 -3.34
CA ARG A 40 -6.90 -5.11 -1.97
C ARG A 40 -6.32 -6.27 -1.16
N SER A 41 -6.19 -7.45 -1.79
CA SER A 41 -5.59 -8.64 -1.16
C SER A 41 -4.14 -8.39 -0.77
N LEU A 42 -3.33 -7.87 -1.69
CA LEU A 42 -1.91 -7.54 -1.46
C LEU A 42 -1.73 -6.53 -0.32
N LEU A 43 -2.49 -5.44 -0.37
CA LEU A 43 -2.50 -4.43 0.69
C LEU A 43 -2.90 -5.03 2.05
N SER A 44 -3.93 -5.88 2.10
CA SER A 44 -4.34 -6.51 3.36
C SER A 44 -3.26 -7.43 3.94
N LYS A 45 -2.52 -8.16 3.09
CA LYS A 45 -1.39 -9.00 3.52
C LYS A 45 -0.24 -8.13 4.06
N TRP A 46 0.11 -7.07 3.34
CA TRP A 46 1.19 -6.16 3.73
C TRP A 46 0.89 -5.41 5.05
N LEU A 47 -0.38 -5.02 5.27
CA LEU A 47 -0.81 -4.38 6.52
C LEU A 47 -0.80 -5.34 7.71
N ARG A 48 -1.11 -6.62 7.51
CA ARG A 48 -1.08 -7.65 8.57
C ARG A 48 0.33 -8.13 8.93
N ARG A 49 1.34 -7.81 8.11
CA ARG A 49 2.73 -8.27 8.28
C ARG A 49 3.49 -7.52 9.39
N GLU A 50 2.80 -7.10 10.46
CA GLU A 50 3.47 -6.58 11.65
C GLU A 50 3.74 -7.74 12.63
N TYR A 51 4.96 -7.73 13.19
CA TYR A 51 5.61 -8.80 13.95
C TYR A 51 4.82 -9.28 15.16
#